data_AF-A0A0D9NXL7-F1
#
_entry.id   AF-A0A0D9NXL7-F1
#
_cell.length_a   1.000
_cell.length_b   1.000
_cell.length_c   1.000
_cell.angle_alpha   90.00
_cell.angle_beta   90.00
_cell.angle_gamma   90.00
#
_symmetry.space_group_name_H-M   'P 1'
#
loop_
_entity.id
_entity.type
_entity.pdbx_description
1 polymer ?
#
loop_
_entity_poly.entity_id
_entity_poly.type
_entity_poly.pdbx_seq_one_letter_code
_entity_poly.pdbx_strand_id
1 'polypeptide(L)'
;MAAEFTMRSPLERLPFEVLGMICAFLPRADLKALRLVSRAFDGPSLSTLFRTVYLKVHLGSFKKLRDISRSEKLNKHVRYISSNGRILDASAVGDNFADWMGYMGSSGLPYLVDADTDCLLERFTQEELRDFYQNYCQFLSDQQHMLKGDRQNRMLRDALQNLPQLLGVECITPYLFDERDRYESPAEVT
;
A
#
# COMPACT_ATOMS: atom_id res chain seq x y z
N MET A 1 16.17 -50.96 -5.17
CA MET A 1 16.32 -49.66 -4.50
C MET A 1 16.36 -48.58 -5.57
N ALA A 2 15.22 -47.96 -5.87
CA ALA A 2 15.13 -46.89 -6.87
C ALA A 2 15.39 -45.56 -6.15
N ALA A 3 16.55 -44.96 -6.40
CA ALA A 3 16.79 -43.57 -6.07
C ALA A 3 16.02 -42.72 -7.10
N GLU A 4 14.82 -42.28 -6.75
CA GLU A 4 14.13 -41.25 -7.50
C GLU A 4 14.96 -39.97 -7.41
N PHE A 5 15.73 -39.70 -8.47
CA PHE A 5 16.24 -38.37 -8.76
C PHE A 5 15.01 -37.46 -8.88
N THR A 6 14.67 -36.78 -7.80
CA THR A 6 13.78 -35.61 -7.86
C THR A 6 14.51 -34.59 -8.71
N MET A 7 14.23 -34.59 -10.02
CA MET A 7 14.77 -33.61 -10.94
C MET A 7 14.36 -32.23 -10.44
N ARG A 8 15.33 -31.50 -9.86
CA ARG A 8 15.13 -30.11 -9.46
C ARG A 8 14.64 -29.33 -10.66
N SER A 9 13.61 -28.52 -10.45
CA SER A 9 13.03 -27.74 -11.54
C SER A 9 14.12 -26.90 -12.21
N PRO A 10 14.10 -26.72 -13.55
CA PRO A 10 15.07 -25.86 -14.23
C PRO A 10 15.13 -24.44 -13.64
N LEU A 11 14.02 -23.98 -13.06
CA LEU A 11 13.91 -22.70 -12.37
C LEU A 11 14.79 -22.60 -11.12
N GLU A 12 15.04 -23.70 -10.41
CA GLU A 12 15.94 -23.72 -9.25
C GLU A 12 17.41 -23.56 -9.63
N ARG A 13 17.74 -23.66 -10.92
CA ARG A 13 19.10 -23.44 -11.44
C ARG A 13 19.34 -22.00 -11.87
N LEU A 14 18.29 -21.18 -11.99
CA LEU A 14 18.43 -19.79 -12.37
C LEU A 14 19.00 -18.98 -11.20
N PRO A 15 19.90 -18.01 -11.46
CA PRO A 15 20.38 -17.09 -10.43
C PRO A 15 19.25 -16.30 -9.77
N PHE A 16 19.44 -15.93 -8.51
CA PHE A 16 18.44 -15.18 -7.73
C PHE A 16 18.07 -13.86 -8.41
N GLU A 17 19.04 -13.20 -9.03
CA GLU A 17 18.90 -11.93 -9.73
C GLU A 17 18.01 -12.08 -10.96
N VAL A 18 18.13 -13.19 -11.70
CA VAL A 18 17.31 -13.47 -12.89
C VAL A 18 15.86 -13.71 -12.47
N LEU A 19 15.64 -14.51 -11.43
CA LEU A 19 14.31 -14.72 -10.86
C LEU A 19 13.71 -13.42 -10.30
N GLY A 20 14.55 -12.58 -9.69
CA GLY A 20 14.18 -11.26 -9.19
C GLY A 20 13.74 -10.31 -10.30
N MET A 21 14.41 -10.31 -11.45
CA MET A 21 14.00 -9.54 -12.62
C MET A 21 12.64 -10.00 -13.13
N ILE A 22 12.39 -11.31 -13.23
CA ILE A 22 11.07 -11.84 -13.60
C ILE A 22 10.01 -11.34 -12.62
N CYS A 23 10.27 -11.43 -11.31
CA CYS A 23 9.35 -10.93 -10.29
C CYS A 23 9.08 -9.42 -10.42
N ALA A 24 10.06 -8.60 -10.82
CA ALA A 24 9.89 -7.17 -10.96
C ALA A 24 8.85 -6.76 -12.02
N PHE A 25 8.59 -7.63 -13.00
CA PHE A 25 7.57 -7.40 -14.05
C PHE A 25 6.17 -7.90 -13.68
N LEU A 26 6.00 -8.53 -12.50
CA LEU A 26 4.73 -9.12 -12.11
C LEU A 26 3.93 -8.21 -11.17
N PRO A 27 2.59 -8.13 -11.34
CA PRO A 27 1.70 -7.50 -10.37
C PRO A 27 1.83 -8.11 -8.96
N ARG A 28 1.53 -7.32 -7.93
CA ARG A 28 1.60 -7.79 -6.52
C ARG A 28 0.70 -9.00 -6.24
N ALA A 29 -0.43 -9.14 -6.93
CA ALA A 29 -1.31 -10.30 -6.79
C ALA A 29 -0.62 -11.58 -7.27
N ASP A 30 -0.04 -11.52 -8.47
CA ASP A 30 0.66 -12.65 -9.10
C ASP A 30 1.92 -13.02 -8.34
N LEU A 31 2.65 -12.04 -7.80
CA LEU A 31 3.81 -12.29 -6.93
C LEU A 31 3.46 -13.11 -5.69
N LYS A 32 2.27 -12.92 -5.11
CA LYS A 32 1.83 -13.74 -3.96
C LYS A 32 1.52 -15.17 -4.39
N ALA A 33 0.86 -15.34 -5.54
CA ALA A 33 0.53 -16.65 -6.08
C ALA A 33 1.79 -17.42 -6.50
N LEU A 34 2.75 -16.75 -7.14
CA LEU A 34 3.98 -17.35 -7.66
C LEU A 34 4.80 -18.06 -6.58
N ARG A 35 4.76 -17.56 -5.34
CA ARG A 35 5.39 -18.18 -4.15
C ARG A 35 4.87 -19.57 -3.85
N LEU A 36 3.62 -19.85 -4.21
CA LEU A 36 2.96 -21.12 -3.97
C LEU A 36 3.20 -22.11 -5.12
N VAL A 37 3.64 -21.62 -6.29
CA VAL A 37 3.87 -22.43 -7.50
C VAL A 37 5.24 -23.11 -7.46
N SER A 38 6.30 -22.39 -7.05
CA SER A 38 7.65 -22.95 -6.98
C SER A 38 8.48 -22.33 -5.87
N ARG A 39 9.26 -23.18 -5.17
CA ARG A 39 10.19 -22.76 -4.13
C ARG A 39 11.27 -21.81 -4.66
N ALA A 40 11.63 -21.90 -5.94
CA ALA A 40 12.60 -21.02 -6.58
C ALA A 40 12.20 -19.54 -6.44
N PHE A 41 10.89 -19.25 -6.41
CA PHE A 41 10.39 -17.88 -6.32
C PHE A 41 10.12 -17.38 -4.89
N ASP A 42 10.20 -18.20 -3.83
CA ASP A 42 9.83 -17.73 -2.47
C ASP A 42 10.70 -16.55 -2.02
N GLY A 43 12.01 -16.62 -2.20
CA GLY A 43 12.93 -15.52 -1.89
C GLY A 43 12.81 -14.32 -2.84
N PRO A 44 12.95 -14.48 -4.16
CA PRO A 44 12.91 -13.38 -5.12
C PRO A 44 11.60 -12.57 -5.08
N SER A 45 10.46 -13.24 -4.95
CA SER A 45 9.15 -12.58 -4.85
C SER A 45 8.99 -11.82 -3.54
N LEU A 46 9.49 -12.36 -2.41
CA LEU A 46 9.50 -11.64 -1.13
C LEU A 46 10.36 -10.39 -1.20
N SER A 47 11.55 -10.51 -1.79
CA SER A 47 12.44 -9.38 -2.03
C SER A 47 11.77 -8.30 -2.87
N THR A 48 10.90 -8.67 -3.81
CA THR A 48 10.16 -7.72 -4.65
C THR A 48 8.95 -7.14 -3.92
N LEU A 49 8.15 -7.96 -3.25
CA LEU A 49 6.94 -7.57 -2.53
C LEU A 49 7.22 -6.62 -1.37
N PHE A 50 8.29 -6.90 -0.61
CA PHE A 50 8.63 -6.17 0.61
C PHE A 50 9.75 -5.15 0.41
N ARG A 51 10.25 -4.96 -0.82
CA ARG A 51 11.27 -3.93 -1.13
C ARG A 51 10.90 -2.56 -0.56
N THR A 52 9.65 -2.16 -0.78
CA THR A 52 9.11 -0.88 -0.30
C THR A 52 7.86 -1.13 0.54
N VAL A 53 7.87 -0.65 1.79
CA VAL A 53 6.70 -0.66 2.67
C VAL A 53 6.01 0.70 2.60
N TYR A 54 4.76 0.70 2.16
CA TYR A 54 3.94 1.91 2.05
C TYR A 54 3.19 2.18 3.35
N LEU A 55 3.42 3.34 3.95
CA LEU A 55 2.74 3.81 5.15
C LEU A 55 1.72 4.89 4.80
N LYS A 56 0.58 4.82 5.47
CA LYS A 56 -0.40 5.91 5.57
C LYS A 56 -0.44 6.34 7.03
N VAL A 57 -0.85 7.57 7.32
CA VAL A 57 -1.09 8.05 8.70
C VAL A 57 -2.35 7.35 9.26
N HIS A 58 -2.24 6.05 9.50
CA HIS A 58 -3.33 5.16 9.84
C HIS A 58 -2.79 4.01 10.69
N LEU A 59 -3.48 3.68 11.79
CA LEU A 59 -3.00 2.70 12.77
C LEU A 59 -2.70 1.34 12.15
N GLY A 60 -3.57 0.88 11.24
CA GLY A 60 -3.38 -0.39 10.53
C GLY A 60 -2.06 -0.46 9.73
N SER A 61 -1.61 0.65 9.16
CA SER A 61 -0.36 0.69 8.39
C SER A 61 0.87 0.54 9.29
N PHE A 62 0.86 1.20 10.46
CA PHE A 62 1.95 1.08 11.44
C PHE A 62 1.96 -0.27 12.15
N LYS A 63 0.79 -0.90 12.39
CA LYS A 63 0.72 -2.28 12.86
C LYS A 63 1.35 -3.25 11.86
N LYS A 64 1.00 -3.13 10.58
CA LYS A 64 1.62 -3.95 9.50
C LYS A 64 3.13 -3.76 9.44
N LEU A 65 3.62 -2.52 9.55
CA LEU A 65 5.05 -2.25 9.58
C LEU A 65 5.74 -2.98 10.74
N ARG A 66 5.17 -2.89 11.95
CA ARG A 66 5.70 -3.56 13.13
C ARG A 66 5.72 -5.08 12.96
N ASP A 67 4.70 -5.65 12.35
CA ASP A 67 4.60 -7.09 12.12
C ASP A 67 5.66 -7.54 11.07
N ILE A 68 5.88 -6.73 10.03
CA ILE A 68 6.96 -6.95 9.05
C ILE A 68 8.33 -6.82 9.70
N SER A 69 8.56 -5.79 10.51
CA SER A 69 9.86 -5.50 11.10
C SER A 69 10.29 -6.58 12.11
N ARG A 70 9.33 -7.17 12.82
CA ARG A 70 9.58 -8.28 13.76
C ARG A 70 9.70 -9.64 13.10
N SER A 71 9.37 -9.76 11.82
CA SER A 71 9.44 -11.04 11.12
C SER A 71 10.86 -11.28 10.60
N GLU A 72 11.52 -12.33 11.10
CA GLU A 72 12.83 -12.78 10.62
C GLU A 72 12.84 -13.12 9.12
N LYS A 73 11.67 -13.50 8.57
CA LYS A 73 11.54 -13.80 7.15
C LYS A 73 11.44 -12.54 6.30
N LEU A 74 10.71 -11.51 6.78
CA LEU A 74 10.33 -10.36 5.95
C LEU A 74 11.24 -9.15 6.15
N ASN A 75 11.75 -8.93 7.35
CA ASN A 75 12.47 -7.70 7.71
C ASN A 75 13.71 -7.45 6.84
N LYS A 76 14.41 -8.52 6.45
CA LYS A 76 15.58 -8.50 5.57
C LYS A 76 15.27 -8.08 4.13
N HIS A 77 14.01 -8.09 3.72
CA HIS A 77 13.63 -7.72 2.35
C HIS A 77 13.24 -6.25 2.22
N VAL A 78 13.09 -5.53 3.34
CA VAL A 78 12.71 -4.12 3.33
C VAL A 78 13.91 -3.23 3.05
N ARG A 79 13.81 -2.43 1.98
CA ARG A 79 14.82 -1.44 1.56
C ARG A 79 14.35 -0.01 1.76
N TYR A 80 13.07 0.24 1.52
CA TYR A 80 12.51 1.58 1.60
C TYR A 80 11.21 1.58 2.40
N ILE A 81 11.00 2.67 3.13
CA ILE A 81 9.68 3.00 3.69
C ILE A 81 9.21 4.26 2.95
N SER A 82 8.04 4.16 2.31
CA SER A 82 7.41 5.30 1.65
C SER A 82 6.18 5.70 2.46
N SER A 83 6.26 6.83 3.15
CA SER A 83 5.18 7.35 3.97
C SER A 83 4.39 8.39 3.18
N ASN A 84 3.09 8.16 3.02
CA ASN A 84 2.17 9.18 2.58
C ASN A 84 1.70 9.97 3.79
N GLY A 85 2.12 11.25 3.86
CA GLY A 85 1.80 12.16 4.95
C GLY A 85 0.40 12.80 4.87
N ARG A 86 -0.46 12.38 3.93
CA ARG A 86 -1.85 12.87 3.83
C ARG A 86 -2.58 12.67 5.14
N ILE A 87 -3.03 13.78 5.71
CA ILE A 87 -3.95 13.84 6.85
C ILE A 87 -5.31 14.16 6.24
N LEU A 88 -6.29 13.27 6.42
CA LEU A 88 -7.67 13.57 6.03
C LEU A 88 -8.22 14.69 6.92
N ASP A 89 -8.93 15.63 6.30
CA ASP A 89 -9.57 16.72 7.01
C ASP A 89 -10.82 16.19 7.76
N ALA A 90 -10.86 16.46 9.06
CA ALA A 90 -11.99 16.11 9.90
C ALA A 90 -13.21 17.00 9.62
N SER A 91 -13.04 18.17 8.99
CA SER A 91 -14.12 19.10 8.66
C SER A 91 -15.16 18.49 7.70
N ALA A 92 -14.75 17.50 6.90
CA ALA A 92 -15.62 16.78 5.98
C ALA A 92 -16.58 15.81 6.69
N VAL A 93 -16.28 15.40 7.92
CA VAL A 93 -17.25 14.68 8.78
C VAL A 93 -18.10 15.74 9.45
N GLY A 94 -19.20 16.11 8.83
CA GLY A 94 -20.28 16.77 9.57
C GLY A 94 -20.81 15.85 10.69
N ASP A 95 -21.83 16.29 11.43
CA ASP A 95 -22.32 15.52 12.59
C ASP A 95 -22.92 14.16 12.21
N ASN A 96 -23.28 13.97 10.93
CA ASN A 96 -23.91 12.75 10.44
C ASN A 96 -23.65 12.48 8.94
N PHE A 97 -24.14 11.33 8.46
CA PHE A 97 -24.01 10.87 7.08
C PHE A 97 -24.57 11.86 6.04
N ALA A 98 -25.67 12.57 6.35
CA ALA A 98 -26.28 13.51 5.41
C ALA A 98 -25.39 14.75 5.21
N ASP A 99 -24.74 15.22 6.27
CA ASP A 99 -23.80 16.34 6.20
C ASP A 99 -22.53 15.95 5.43
N TRP A 100 -22.01 14.74 5.66
CA TRP A 100 -20.89 14.19 4.87
C TRP A 100 -21.26 14.05 3.39
N MET A 101 -22.45 13.55 3.08
CA MET A 101 -22.95 13.47 1.71
C MET A 101 -23.07 14.86 1.05
N GLY A 102 -23.58 15.85 1.79
CA GLY A 102 -23.66 17.23 1.31
C GLY A 102 -22.28 17.86 1.07
N TYR A 103 -21.31 17.57 1.93
CA TYR A 103 -19.93 18.01 1.76
C TYR A 103 -19.25 17.33 0.55
N MET A 104 -19.43 16.02 0.39
CA MET A 104 -18.88 15.24 -0.72
C MET A 104 -19.49 15.64 -2.07
N GLY A 105 -20.79 15.95 -2.10
CA GLY A 105 -21.49 16.44 -3.29
C GLY A 105 -21.11 17.88 -3.66
N SER A 106 -20.80 18.73 -2.69
CA SER A 106 -20.46 20.14 -2.93
C SER A 106 -18.97 20.42 -3.13
N SER A 107 -18.09 19.62 -2.52
CA SER A 107 -16.64 19.83 -2.54
C SER A 107 -15.92 18.97 -3.58
N GLY A 108 -16.63 18.00 -4.17
CA GLY A 108 -16.02 16.91 -4.91
C GLY A 108 -15.11 16.06 -4.03
N LEU A 109 -14.91 14.80 -4.40
CA LEU A 109 -13.65 14.17 -4.03
C LEU A 109 -12.56 15.01 -4.70
N PRO A 110 -11.61 15.63 -3.98
CA PRO A 110 -10.61 16.55 -4.59
C PRO A 110 -9.72 15.91 -5.66
N TYR A 111 -9.91 14.61 -5.94
CA TYR A 111 -9.15 13.77 -6.85
C TYR A 111 -9.95 13.31 -8.08
N LEU A 112 -11.23 13.68 -8.21
CA LEU A 112 -12.09 13.34 -9.35
C LEU A 112 -12.58 14.63 -10.01
N VAL A 113 -11.63 15.41 -10.53
CA VAL A 113 -11.89 16.78 -11.03
C VAL A 113 -12.59 16.81 -12.40
N ASP A 114 -12.82 15.66 -13.06
CA ASP A 114 -13.45 15.63 -14.39
C ASP A 114 -14.82 14.94 -14.46
N ALA A 115 -15.38 14.50 -13.33
CA ALA A 115 -16.71 13.90 -13.31
C ALA A 115 -17.65 14.74 -12.46
N ASP A 116 -18.73 15.20 -13.09
CA ASP A 116 -19.90 15.79 -12.47
C ASP A 116 -20.21 15.06 -11.15
N THR A 117 -20.14 15.77 -10.02
CA THR A 117 -20.20 15.18 -8.68
C THR A 117 -21.49 14.41 -8.46
N ASP A 118 -22.56 14.87 -9.13
CA ASP A 118 -23.87 14.22 -9.16
C ASP A 118 -23.78 12.85 -9.85
N CYS A 119 -23.06 12.73 -10.98
CA CYS A 119 -22.81 11.45 -11.64
C CYS A 119 -21.98 10.47 -10.78
N LEU A 120 -21.15 10.96 -9.86
CA LEU A 120 -20.33 10.12 -8.99
C LEU A 120 -21.13 9.51 -7.85
N LEU A 121 -22.03 10.30 -7.25
CA LEU A 121 -22.94 9.82 -6.21
C LEU A 121 -24.02 8.89 -6.78
N GLU A 122 -24.47 9.12 -8.01
CA GLU A 122 -25.42 8.25 -8.72
C GLU A 122 -24.85 6.86 -9.07
N ARG A 123 -23.51 6.72 -9.12
CA ARG A 123 -22.85 5.44 -9.43
C ARG A 123 -22.84 4.45 -8.27
N PHE A 124 -23.16 4.90 -7.06
CA PHE A 124 -23.13 4.06 -5.87
C PHE A 124 -24.52 3.94 -5.26
N THR A 125 -24.78 2.77 -4.69
CA THR A 125 -25.97 2.56 -3.89
C THR A 125 -25.87 3.31 -2.55
N GLN A 126 -27.01 3.58 -1.93
CA GLN A 126 -27.05 4.20 -0.60
C GLN A 126 -26.36 3.36 0.48
N GLU A 127 -26.35 2.03 0.33
CA GLU A 127 -25.62 1.13 1.25
C GLU A 127 -24.11 1.28 1.08
N GLU A 128 -23.60 1.28 -0.15
CA GLU A 128 -22.16 1.49 -0.43
C GLU A 128 -21.68 2.86 0.07
N LEU A 129 -22.47 3.92 -0.13
CA LEU A 129 -22.16 5.25 0.37
C LEU A 129 -22.10 5.29 1.90
N ARG A 130 -23.01 4.57 2.57
CA ARG A 130 -23.00 4.45 4.03
C ARG A 130 -21.78 3.69 4.52
N ASP A 131 -21.37 2.64 3.81
CA ASP A 131 -20.14 1.90 4.10
C ASP A 131 -18.89 2.78 3.90
N PHE A 132 -18.86 3.59 2.84
CA PHE A 132 -17.79 4.57 2.63
C PHE A 132 -17.70 5.58 3.77
N TYR A 133 -18.84 6.12 4.22
CA TYR A 133 -18.89 7.02 5.37
C TYR A 133 -18.38 6.35 6.65
N GLN A 134 -18.82 5.13 6.96
CA GLN A 134 -18.35 4.39 8.13
C GLN A 134 -16.83 4.15 8.08
N ASN A 135 -16.31 3.74 6.91
CA ASN A 135 -14.89 3.57 6.68
C ASN A 135 -14.11 4.88 6.83
N TYR A 136 -14.68 6.00 6.35
CA TYR A 136 -14.09 7.34 6.48
C TYR A 136 -14.00 7.76 7.96
N CYS A 137 -15.08 7.62 8.72
CA CYS A 137 -15.11 7.90 10.15
C CYS A 137 -14.12 7.03 10.93
N GLN A 138 -14.05 5.72 10.63
CA GLN A 138 -13.08 4.83 11.26
C GLN A 138 -11.63 5.23 10.91
N PHE A 139 -11.37 5.59 9.66
CA PHE A 139 -10.05 6.04 9.23
C PHE A 139 -9.61 7.30 9.98
N LEU A 140 -10.51 8.28 10.14
CA LEU A 140 -10.23 9.51 10.89
C LEU A 140 -9.97 9.23 12.37
N SER A 141 -10.75 8.35 13.00
CA SER A 141 -10.50 7.91 14.38
C SER A 141 -9.10 7.28 14.52
N ASP A 142 -8.74 6.37 13.60
CA ASP A 142 -7.42 5.73 13.57
C ASP A 142 -6.29 6.75 13.34
N GLN A 143 -6.51 7.74 12.48
CA GLN A 143 -5.57 8.82 12.19
C GLN A 143 -5.37 9.73 13.42
N GLN A 144 -6.45 10.19 14.05
CA GLN A 144 -6.38 10.98 15.28
C GLN A 144 -5.63 10.24 16.39
N HIS A 145 -5.89 8.95 16.54
CA HIS A 145 -5.21 8.12 17.51
C HIS A 145 -3.71 7.95 17.19
N MET A 146 -3.32 7.92 15.91
CA MET A 146 -1.91 7.91 15.50
C MET A 146 -1.20 9.25 15.71
N LEU A 147 -1.90 10.36 15.45
CA LEU A 147 -1.39 11.72 15.63
C LEU A 147 -1.34 12.16 17.10
N LYS A 148 -2.05 11.45 17.99
CA LYS A 148 -2.07 11.77 19.42
C LYS A 148 -0.71 11.48 20.07
N GLY A 149 0.02 12.55 20.38
CA GLY A 149 1.34 12.49 21.02
C GLY A 149 2.40 11.88 20.13
N ASP A 150 3.43 11.27 20.72
CA ASP A 150 4.59 10.75 19.97
C ASP A 150 4.40 9.30 19.49
N ARG A 151 3.15 8.86 19.26
CA ARG A 151 2.87 7.44 18.94
C ARG A 151 3.43 7.03 17.58
N GLN A 152 3.22 7.86 16.55
CA GLN A 152 3.74 7.62 15.22
C GLN A 152 5.26 7.45 15.22
N ASN A 153 5.98 8.39 15.82
CA ASN A 153 7.45 8.36 15.86
C ASN A 153 7.97 7.18 16.66
N ARG A 154 7.36 6.84 17.81
CA ARG A 154 7.73 5.65 18.58
C ARG A 154 7.57 4.37 17.77
N MET A 155 6.40 4.16 17.16
CA MET A 155 6.16 2.97 16.33
C MET A 155 7.11 2.90 15.13
N LEU A 156 7.44 4.03 14.52
CA LEU A 156 8.41 4.08 13.43
C LEU A 156 9.81 3.73 13.94
N ARG A 157 10.30 4.38 15.00
CA ARG A 157 11.62 4.11 15.60
C ARG A 157 11.78 2.64 15.98
N ASP A 158 10.78 2.07 16.63
CA ASP A 158 10.78 0.65 17.02
C ASP A 158 10.87 -0.27 15.80
N ALA A 159 10.18 0.07 14.71
CA ALA A 159 10.25 -0.70 13.47
C ALA A 159 11.63 -0.58 12.81
N LEU A 160 12.17 0.64 12.70
CA LEU A 160 13.45 0.92 12.05
C LEU A 160 14.62 0.14 12.66
N GLN A 161 14.61 -0.06 13.99
CA GLN A 161 15.62 -0.86 14.69
C GLN A 161 15.70 -2.31 14.21
N ASN A 162 14.62 -2.83 13.62
CA ASN A 162 14.51 -4.23 13.22
C ASN A 162 14.60 -4.43 11.70
N LEU A 163 14.95 -3.39 10.92
CA LEU A 163 15.05 -3.43 9.46
C LEU A 163 16.52 -3.31 9.03
N PRO A 164 17.30 -4.40 9.06
CA PRO A 164 18.76 -4.36 8.91
C PRO A 164 19.23 -3.95 7.51
N GLN A 165 18.32 -3.99 6.54
CA GLN A 165 18.57 -3.80 5.12
C GLN A 165 17.96 -2.51 4.56
N LEU A 166 17.41 -1.68 5.46
CA LEU A 166 16.80 -0.41 5.13
C LEU A 166 17.84 0.59 4.60
N LEU A 167 17.52 1.23 3.49
CA LEU A 167 18.33 2.22 2.80
C LEU A 167 17.78 3.63 2.99
N GLY A 168 16.46 3.78 3.12
CA GLY A 168 15.85 5.11 3.25
C GLY A 168 14.40 5.11 3.70
N VAL A 169 13.98 6.25 4.22
CA VAL A 169 12.59 6.58 4.53
C VAL A 169 12.23 7.83 3.74
N GLU A 170 11.26 7.71 2.85
CA GLU A 170 10.78 8.79 2.00
C GLU A 170 9.41 9.24 2.51
N CYS A 171 9.23 10.54 2.68
CA CYS A 171 7.94 11.13 2.96
C CYS A 171 7.40 11.73 1.66
N ILE A 172 6.40 11.06 1.07
CA ILE A 172 5.64 11.62 -0.04
C ILE A 172 4.63 12.58 0.58
N THR A 173 4.97 13.86 0.53
CA THR A 173 4.00 14.93 0.74
C THR A 173 3.37 15.16 -0.63
N PRO A 174 2.06 14.96 -0.81
CA PRO A 174 1.42 15.41 -2.03
C PRO A 174 1.54 16.93 -2.07
N TYR A 175 2.48 17.44 -2.86
CA TYR A 175 2.26 18.77 -3.40
C TYR A 175 0.97 18.66 -4.21
N LEU A 176 -0.01 19.52 -3.90
CA LEU A 176 -1.36 19.55 -4.47
C LEU A 176 -1.40 19.69 -6.01
N PHE A 177 -0.25 19.59 -6.70
CA PHE A 177 -0.09 19.86 -8.12
C PHE A 177 0.70 18.79 -8.92
N ASP A 178 1.27 17.75 -8.29
CA ASP A 178 2.29 16.91 -8.96
C ASP A 178 1.84 15.45 -9.28
N GLU A 179 0.52 15.18 -9.28
CA GLU A 179 -0.04 13.89 -9.71
C GLU A 179 -0.53 13.87 -11.17
N ARG A 180 -0.32 14.95 -11.95
CA ARG A 180 -0.70 15.01 -13.37
C ARG A 180 0.17 14.14 -14.28
N ASP A 181 1.43 13.90 -13.94
CA ASP A 181 2.39 13.37 -14.94
C ASP A 181 2.66 11.85 -14.86
N ARG A 182 1.92 11.07 -14.07
CA ARG A 182 2.21 9.62 -13.92
C ARG A 182 1.16 8.66 -14.46
N TYR A 183 0.06 9.15 -15.01
CA TYR A 183 -0.99 8.28 -15.56
C TYR A 183 -1.46 8.63 -16.98
N GLU A 184 -0.81 9.56 -17.67
CA GLU A 184 -1.02 9.78 -19.10
C GLU A 184 0.19 9.34 -19.91
N SER A 185 0.19 8.07 -20.32
CA SER A 185 0.58 7.67 -21.67
C SER A 185 0.25 6.18 -21.87
N PRO A 186 -0.85 5.84 -22.56
CA PRO A 186 -0.79 4.69 -23.44
C PRO A 186 0.13 5.09 -24.60
N ALA A 187 1.25 4.38 -24.74
CA ALA A 187 2.02 4.43 -25.96
C ALA A 187 1.11 3.93 -27.10
N GLU A 188 0.57 4.87 -27.88
CA GLU A 188 0.04 4.57 -29.20
C GLU A 188 1.23 4.20 -30.08
N VAL A 189 1.42 2.90 -30.28
CA VAL A 189 2.27 2.36 -31.32
C VAL A 189 1.48 2.48 -32.63
N THR A 190 1.90 3.39 -33.50
CA THR A 190 1.67 3.29 -34.96
C THR A 190 3.00 3.37 -35.67
#